data_AF-A0A1V6AA50-F1
#
_entry.id   AF-A0A1V6AA50-F1
#
_cell.length_a   1.000
_cell.length_b   1.000
_cell.length_c   1.000
_cell.angle_alpha   90.00
_cell.angle_beta   90.00
_cell.angle_gamma   90.00
#
_symmetry.space_group_name_H-M   'P 1'
#
loop_
_entity.id
_entity.type
_entity.pdbx_description
1 polymer ?
#
loop_
_entity_poly.entity_id
_entity_poly.type
_entity_poly.pdbx_seq_one_letter_code
_entity_poly.pdbx_strand_id
1 'polypeptide(L)'
;MRFVIGVDPGSSKVGLALLDGNGKLIERLIIPRSEAACKIACLAAEKHATIALGNGTTAKQLIQEIKAALPDGDSVDIAMVDEMNSTLEGRTNYLTENKPRGLAALIPMGLRSPKRHWDDYVAEVIARRYLGCDSMGEE
;
A
#
# COMPACT_ATOMS: atom_id res chain seq x y z
N MET A 1 -17.68 10.59 6.21
CA MET A 1 -17.13 9.57 5.29
C MET A 1 -15.68 9.36 5.68
N ARG A 2 -15.23 8.12 5.77
CA ARG A 2 -13.82 7.81 6.00
C ARG A 2 -13.12 7.75 4.65
N PHE A 3 -11.94 8.36 4.53
CA PHE A 3 -11.12 8.29 3.33
C PHE A 3 -9.80 7.60 3.67
N VAL A 4 -9.25 6.87 2.73
CA VAL A 4 -7.97 6.18 2.87
C VAL A 4 -7.09 6.51 1.68
N ILE A 5 -5.87 6.97 1.96
CA ILE A 5 -4.85 7.24 0.95
C ILE A 5 -3.83 6.11 1.02
N GLY A 6 -3.83 5.23 0.03
CA GLY A 6 -2.77 4.27 -0.20
C GLY A 6 -1.56 4.93 -0.81
N VAL A 7 -0.38 4.63 -0.27
CA VAL A 7 0.90 5.19 -0.69
C VAL A 7 1.90 4.06 -0.90
N ASP A 8 2.42 3.98 -2.12
CA ASP A 8 3.52 3.07 -2.46
C ASP A 8 4.84 3.86 -2.60
N PRO A 9 5.76 3.75 -1.64
CA PRO A 9 6.98 4.55 -1.61
C PRO A 9 8.05 4.00 -2.56
N GLY A 10 8.25 4.69 -3.69
CA GLY A 10 9.38 4.45 -4.59
C GLY A 10 10.53 5.46 -4.44
N SER A 11 11.70 5.13 -4.97
CA SER A 11 12.90 5.98 -4.88
C SER A 11 12.81 7.25 -5.75
N SER A 12 12.12 7.16 -6.89
CA SER A 12 12.01 8.28 -7.86
C SER A 12 10.58 8.82 -7.97
N LYS A 13 9.59 7.95 -7.77
CA LYS A 13 8.16 8.26 -7.87
C LYS A 13 7.42 7.55 -6.74
N VAL A 14 6.30 8.10 -6.33
CA VAL A 14 5.43 7.56 -5.29
C VAL A 14 4.05 7.35 -5.89
N GLY A 15 3.52 6.14 -5.76
CA GLY A 15 2.14 5.83 -6.13
C GLY A 15 1.19 6.31 -5.04
N LEU A 16 0.08 6.93 -5.43
CA LEU A 16 -0.97 7.40 -4.53
C LEU A 16 -2.33 6.93 -5.04
N ALA A 17 -3.15 6.39 -4.14
CA ALA A 17 -4.55 6.05 -4.42
C ALA A 17 -5.45 6.53 -3.28
N LEU A 18 -6.44 7.36 -3.58
CA LEU A 18 -7.46 7.80 -2.64
C LEU A 18 -8.72 6.96 -2.83
N LEU A 19 -9.14 6.29 -1.77
CA LEU A 19 -10.36 5.51 -1.71
C LEU A 19 -11.31 6.08 -0.66
N ASP A 20 -12.61 5.90 -0.88
CA ASP A 20 -13.60 6.10 0.18
C ASP A 20 -13.66 4.89 1.13
N GLY A 21 -14.43 5.02 2.21
CA GLY A 21 -14.59 3.98 3.23
C GLY A 21 -15.32 2.73 2.75
N ASN A 22 -15.88 2.73 1.54
CA ASN A 22 -16.47 1.55 0.91
C ASN A 22 -15.49 0.86 -0.05
N GLY A 23 -14.26 1.39 -0.17
CA GLY A 23 -13.27 0.89 -1.11
C GLY A 23 -13.48 1.36 -2.55
N LYS A 24 -14.30 2.40 -2.80
CA LYS A 24 -14.41 3.00 -4.13
C LYS A 24 -13.19 3.87 -4.40
N LEU A 25 -12.54 3.65 -5.55
CA LEU A 25 -11.45 4.50 -6.02
C LEU A 25 -11.99 5.90 -6.37
N ILE A 26 -11.48 6.92 -5.70
CA ILE A 26 -11.80 8.33 -5.95
C ILE A 26 -10.75 8.91 -6.89
N GLU A 27 -9.47 8.67 -6.60
CA GLU A 27 -8.36 9.24 -7.37
C GLU A 27 -7.14 8.34 -7.31
N ARG A 28 -6.37 8.30 -8.40
CA ARG A 28 -5.07 7.63 -8.48
C ARG A 28 -4.06 8.49 -9.20
N LEU A 29 -2.88 8.63 -8.62
CA LEU A 29 -1.81 9.49 -9.12
C LEU A 29 -0.45 8.85 -8.93
N ILE A 30 0.49 9.21 -9.80
CA ILE A 30 1.92 8.96 -9.60
C ILE A 30 2.58 10.32 -9.41
N ILE A 31 3.23 10.52 -8.28
CA ILE A 31 3.81 11.81 -7.90
C ILE A 31 5.33 11.67 -7.85
N PRO A 32 6.11 12.65 -8.32
CA PRO A 32 7.56 12.68 -8.09
C PRO A 32 7.88 12.61 -6.60
N ARG A 33 8.93 11.87 -6.24
CA ARG A 33 9.30 11.67 -4.83
C ARG A 33 9.52 12.99 -4.06
N SER A 34 9.99 14.03 -4.73
CA SER A 34 10.20 15.38 -4.18
C SER A 34 8.91 16.09 -3.76
N GLU A 35 7.79 15.81 -4.43
CA GLU A 35 6.50 16.48 -4.18
C GLU A 35 5.53 15.61 -3.38
N ALA A 36 5.81 14.30 -3.28
CA ALA A 36 4.92 13.32 -2.68
C ALA A 36 4.54 13.66 -1.24
N ALA A 37 5.50 14.01 -0.38
CA ALA A 37 5.23 14.27 1.04
C ALA A 37 4.26 15.43 1.25
N CYS A 38 4.49 16.56 0.57
CA CYS A 38 3.63 17.74 0.67
C CYS A 38 2.22 17.45 0.15
N LYS A 39 2.11 16.78 -1.00
CA LYS A 39 0.82 16.47 -1.61
C LYS A 39 0.01 15.45 -0.80
N ILE A 40 0.66 14.44 -0.24
CA ILE A 40 0.05 13.45 0.66
C ILE A 40 -0.44 14.15 1.95
N ALA A 41 0.41 14.97 2.57
CA ALA A 41 0.06 15.70 3.79
C ALA A 41 -1.15 16.62 3.59
N CYS A 42 -1.15 17.42 2.52
CA CYS A 42 -2.25 18.32 2.18
C CYS A 42 -3.55 17.56 1.89
N LEU A 43 -3.49 16.49 1.09
CA LEU A 43 -4.67 15.68 0.76
C LEU A 43 -5.24 14.97 2.00
N ALA A 44 -4.36 14.46 2.87
CA ALA A 44 -4.77 13.79 4.10
C ALA A 44 -5.43 14.75 5.09
N ALA A 45 -4.89 15.98 5.24
CA ALA A 45 -5.50 17.03 6.05
C ALA A 45 -6.85 17.47 5.47
N GLU A 46 -6.92 17.77 4.16
CA GLU A 46 -8.15 18.24 3.51
C GLU A 46 -9.29 17.20 3.64
N LYS A 47 -9.00 15.93 3.39
CA LYS A 47 -10.00 14.85 3.41
C LYS A 47 -10.16 14.17 4.77
N HIS A 48 -9.37 14.56 5.78
CA HIS A 48 -9.26 13.83 7.05
C HIS A 48 -9.03 12.32 6.81
N ALA A 49 -8.16 12.01 5.85
CA ALA A 49 -7.94 10.65 5.37
C ALA A 49 -6.84 9.94 6.16
N THR A 50 -6.99 8.63 6.35
CA THR A 50 -5.93 7.80 6.90
C THR A 50 -4.93 7.45 5.80
N ILE A 51 -3.63 7.59 6.07
CA ILE A 51 -2.57 7.22 5.14
C ILE A 51 -2.20 5.76 5.39
N ALA A 52 -2.46 4.91 4.41
CA ALA A 52 -2.01 3.52 4.33
C ALA A 52 -0.70 3.48 3.54
N LEU A 53 0.43 3.22 4.18
CA LEU A 53 1.75 3.32 3.56
C LEU A 53 2.41 1.94 3.43
N GLY A 54 2.82 1.57 2.21
CA GLY A 54 3.49 0.29 1.92
C GLY A 54 4.89 0.20 2.52
N ASN A 55 5.34 -1.01 2.83
CA ASN A 55 6.60 -1.25 3.55
C ASN A 55 7.84 -1.23 2.62
N GLY A 56 7.95 -0.21 1.77
CA GLY A 56 9.13 -0.02 0.92
C GLY A 56 10.33 0.53 1.70
N THR A 57 11.53 0.40 1.14
CA THR A 57 12.79 0.81 1.78
C THR A 57 12.82 2.30 2.16
N THR A 58 12.10 3.16 1.43
CA THR A 58 12.00 4.61 1.65
C THR A 58 10.79 5.03 2.49
N ALA A 59 9.98 4.08 2.98
CA ALA A 59 8.77 4.31 3.78
C ALA A 59 9.03 5.19 5.00
N LYS A 60 10.05 4.84 5.81
CA LYS A 60 10.39 5.58 7.03
C LYS A 60 10.72 7.04 6.75
N GLN A 61 11.47 7.30 5.68
CA GLN A 61 11.82 8.66 5.29
C GLN A 61 10.60 9.44 4.83
N LEU A 62 9.72 8.81 4.03
CA LEU A 62 8.50 9.44 3.55
C LEU A 62 7.55 9.79 4.71
N ILE A 63 7.45 8.94 5.74
CA ILE A 63 6.66 9.24 6.95
C ILE A 63 7.17 10.49 7.66
N GLN A 64 8.50 10.63 7.82
CA GLN A 64 9.09 11.80 8.48
C GLN A 64 8.80 13.09 7.70
N GLU A 65 8.93 13.03 6.37
CA GLU A 65 8.66 14.18 5.51
C GLU A 65 7.18 14.55 5.46
N ILE A 66 6.27 13.57 5.45
CA ILE A 66 4.83 13.83 5.55
C ILE A 66 4.53 14.55 6.88
N LYS A 67 5.06 14.03 8.00
CA LYS A 67 4.85 14.66 9.32
C LYS A 67 5.41 16.07 9.39
N ALA A 68 6.56 16.32 8.75
CA ALA A 68 7.15 17.66 8.69
C ALA A 68 6.38 18.62 7.77
N ALA A 69 5.65 18.09 6.79
CA ALA A 69 4.84 18.87 5.86
C ALA A 69 3.41 19.12 6.35
N LEU A 70 3.01 18.54 7.49
CA LEU A 70 1.70 18.79 8.09
C LEU A 70 1.65 20.18 8.73
N PRO A 71 0.51 20.89 8.60
CA PRO A 71 0.28 22.14 9.33
C PRO A 71 0.35 21.92 10.85
N ASP A 72 0.83 22.93 11.59
CA ASP A 72 0.83 22.91 13.06
C ASP A 72 -0.59 22.65 13.60
N GLY A 73 -0.75 21.53 14.30
CA GLY A 73 -2.02 21.13 14.94
C GLY A 73 -2.80 20.04 14.21
N ASP A 74 -2.43 19.70 12.96
CA ASP A 74 -3.06 18.59 12.24
C ASP A 74 -2.41 17.25 12.59
N SER A 75 -3.26 16.29 12.92
CA SER A 75 -2.86 14.92 13.25
C SER A 75 -3.38 13.99 12.16
N VAL A 76 -2.49 13.47 11.33
CA VAL A 76 -2.86 12.47 10.33
C VAL A 76 -2.52 11.08 10.84
N ASP A 77 -3.50 10.17 10.75
CA ASP A 77 -3.30 8.76 11.06
C ASP A 77 -2.48 8.12 9.93
N ILE A 78 -1.33 7.56 10.26
CA ILE A 78 -0.46 6.86 9.31
C ILE A 78 -0.37 5.41 9.75
N ALA A 79 -0.99 4.53 8.99
CA ALA A 79 -0.93 3.10 9.16
C ALA A 79 0.07 2.51 8.16
N MET A 80 1.11 1.86 8.68
CA MET A 80 1.96 1.04 7.82
C MET A 80 1.20 -0.23 7.44
N VAL A 81 0.98 -0.41 6.14
CA VAL A 81 0.43 -1.64 5.58
C VAL A 81 1.61 -2.51 5.20
N ASP A 82 1.82 -3.51 6.03
CA ASP A 82 2.96 -4.38 5.91
C ASP A 82 2.80 -5.36 4.74
N GLU A 83 3.75 -5.37 3.81
CA GLU A 83 4.01 -6.55 2.96
C GLU A 83 4.94 -7.57 3.68
N MET A 84 5.64 -7.14 4.73
CA MET A 84 6.66 -7.88 5.52
C MET A 84 6.17 -8.51 6.83
N ASN A 85 4.88 -8.80 7.02
CA ASN A 85 4.47 -9.82 8.01
C ASN A 85 4.08 -11.17 7.36
N SER A 86 4.18 -11.29 6.04
CA SER A 86 3.94 -12.58 5.37
C SER A 86 5.18 -13.46 5.24
N THR A 87 6.40 -12.93 5.41
CA THR A 87 7.63 -13.71 5.13
C THR A 87 8.10 -14.54 6.33
N LEU A 88 7.94 -14.07 7.56
CA LEU A 88 8.30 -14.81 8.78
C LEU A 88 7.12 -15.63 9.33
N GLU A 89 5.91 -15.05 9.36
CA GLU A 89 4.69 -15.75 9.76
C GLU A 89 4.20 -16.72 8.68
N GLY A 90 4.22 -16.34 7.39
CA GLY A 90 3.85 -17.24 6.28
C GLY A 90 4.85 -18.38 6.07
N ARG A 91 6.14 -18.19 6.34
CA ARG A 91 7.12 -19.30 6.36
C ARG A 91 6.87 -20.26 7.51
N THR A 92 6.47 -19.74 8.68
CA THR A 92 6.19 -20.56 9.86
C THR A 92 4.87 -21.33 9.71
N ASN A 93 3.81 -20.70 9.17
CA ASN A 93 2.54 -21.38 8.88
C ASN A 93 2.65 -22.37 7.70
N TYR A 94 3.33 -22.01 6.61
CA TYR A 94 3.52 -22.90 5.45
C TYR A 94 4.35 -24.14 5.79
N LEU A 95 5.40 -24.02 6.62
CA LEU A 95 6.19 -25.17 7.08
C LEU A 95 5.44 -26.05 8.08
N THR A 96 4.47 -25.49 8.81
CA THR A 96 3.67 -26.22 9.79
C THR A 96 2.52 -26.99 9.12
N GLU A 97 1.89 -26.41 8.09
CA GLU A 97 0.79 -27.04 7.35
C GLU A 97 1.24 -27.96 6.20
N ASN A 98 2.33 -27.64 5.52
CA ASN A 98 2.73 -28.35 4.30
C ASN A 98 3.98 -29.21 4.54
N LYS A 99 3.79 -30.43 5.06
CA LYS A 99 4.78 -31.52 4.92
C LYS A 99 4.67 -32.09 3.49
N PRO A 100 5.61 -31.84 2.57
CA PRO A 100 5.45 -32.32 1.20
C PRO A 100 5.77 -33.82 1.10
N ARG A 101 4.95 -34.56 0.36
CA ARG A 101 5.32 -35.83 -0.28
C ARG A 101 5.10 -35.70 -1.79
N GLY A 102 6.14 -35.97 -2.57
CA GLY A 102 6.05 -36.22 -4.01
C GLY A 102 6.37 -35.05 -4.97
N LEU A 103 6.16 -35.32 -6.25
CA LEU A 103 6.69 -34.60 -7.43
C LEU A 103 6.06 -33.21 -7.71
N ALA A 104 5.12 -32.73 -6.88
CA ALA A 104 4.50 -31.40 -7.02
C ALA A 104 5.41 -30.22 -6.61
N ALA A 105 6.63 -30.51 -6.16
CA ALA A 105 7.64 -29.52 -5.75
C ALA A 105 8.34 -28.77 -6.90
N LEU A 106 7.93 -28.99 -8.16
CA LEU A 106 8.70 -28.57 -9.34
C LEU A 106 8.16 -27.34 -10.09
N ILE A 107 6.99 -26.79 -9.75
CA ILE A 107 6.48 -25.56 -10.39
C ILE A 107 6.54 -24.38 -9.40
N PRO A 108 7.53 -23.47 -9.54
CA PRO A 108 7.68 -22.33 -8.66
C PRO A 108 6.60 -21.27 -8.91
N MET A 109 6.09 -20.68 -7.82
CA MET A 109 5.07 -19.62 -7.82
C MET A 109 5.47 -18.36 -8.61
N GLY A 110 6.77 -18.18 -8.89
CA GLY A 110 7.30 -17.03 -9.64
C GLY A 110 7.04 -17.01 -11.14
N LEU A 111 6.33 -17.99 -11.72
CA LEU A 111 6.03 -18.04 -13.16
C LEU A 111 4.60 -17.61 -13.55
N ARG A 112 3.78 -17.16 -12.60
CA ARG A 112 2.39 -16.70 -12.88
C ARG A 112 2.35 -15.17 -12.95
N SER A 113 2.46 -14.63 -14.16
CA SER A 113 2.39 -13.17 -14.41
C SER A 113 1.09 -12.79 -15.14
N PRO A 114 0.31 -11.82 -14.64
CA PRO A 114 -0.88 -11.34 -15.35
C PRO A 114 -0.56 -10.14 -16.27
N LYS A 115 -1.43 -9.84 -17.26
CA LYS A 115 -1.12 -9.16 -18.55
C LYS A 115 -1.01 -7.61 -18.61
N ARG A 116 -1.18 -6.85 -17.52
CA ARG A 116 -1.16 -5.36 -17.54
C ARG A 116 0.03 -4.82 -16.75
N HIS A 117 0.47 -3.57 -16.95
CA HIS A 117 1.47 -2.98 -16.05
C HIS A 117 0.83 -2.83 -14.66
N TRP A 118 1.28 -3.65 -13.69
CA TRP A 118 0.70 -3.75 -12.33
C TRP A 118 1.26 -2.74 -11.35
N ASP A 119 2.41 -2.11 -11.66
CA ASP A 119 3.12 -1.20 -10.76
C ASP A 119 2.25 -0.02 -10.28
N ASP A 120 1.33 0.48 -11.12
CA ASP A 120 0.47 1.62 -10.75
C ASP A 120 -0.70 1.25 -9.83
N TYR A 121 -0.95 -0.04 -9.57
CA TYR A 121 -2.05 -0.50 -8.72
C TYR A 121 -1.63 -0.79 -7.27
N VAL A 122 -0.33 -0.78 -6.98
CA VAL A 122 0.20 -1.13 -5.66
C VAL A 122 -0.38 -0.21 -4.57
N ALA A 123 -0.43 1.10 -4.83
CA ALA A 123 -1.03 2.06 -3.92
C ALA A 123 -2.52 1.79 -3.65
N GLU A 124 -3.30 1.41 -4.66
CA GLU A 124 -4.71 1.07 -4.50
C GLU A 124 -4.88 -0.21 -3.66
N VAL A 125 -4.08 -1.23 -3.94
CA VAL A 125 -4.08 -2.49 -3.18
C VAL A 125 -3.74 -2.23 -1.71
N ILE A 126 -2.77 -1.35 -1.43
CA ILE A 126 -2.42 -0.94 -0.07
C ILE A 126 -3.62 -0.30 0.65
N ALA A 127 -4.32 0.64 -0.01
CA ALA A 127 -5.50 1.28 0.56
C ALA A 127 -6.63 0.27 0.83
N ARG A 128 -6.90 -0.62 -0.13
CA ARG A 128 -7.92 -1.67 -0.01
C ARG A 128 -7.62 -2.66 1.12
N ARG A 129 -6.35 -3.06 1.25
CA ARG A 129 -5.90 -3.94 2.32
C ARG A 129 -6.08 -3.28 3.69
N TYR A 130 -5.80 -1.99 3.81
CA TYR A 130 -6.08 -1.23 5.04
C TYR A 130 -7.58 -1.19 5.36
N LEU A 131 -8.42 -1.06 4.34
CA LEU A 131 -9.89 -1.10 4.49
C LEU A 131 -10.45 -2.50 4.72
N GLY A 132 -9.65 -3.56 4.51
CA GLY A 132 -10.12 -4.95 4.57
C GLY A 132 -11.04 -5.36 3.42
N CYS A 133 -11.05 -4.62 2.31
CA CYS A 133 -11.88 -4.89 1.14
C CYS A 133 -11.04 -5.49 -0.01
N ASP A 134 -10.86 -6.81 -0.02
CA ASP A 134 -10.00 -7.53 -1.00
C ASP A 134 -10.68 -7.78 -2.36
N SER A 135 -11.52 -6.86 -2.84
CA SER A 135 -12.31 -7.05 -4.06
C SER A 135 -11.88 -6.07 -5.14
N MET A 136 -11.07 -6.55 -6.10
CA MET A 136 -11.07 -5.97 -7.45
C MET A 136 -12.43 -6.32 -8.07
N GLY A 137 -13.40 -5.43 -7.91
CA GLY A 137 -14.60 -5.44 -8.74
C GLY A 137 -14.19 -5.08 -10.16
N GLU A 138 -14.16 -6.07 -11.04
CA GLU A 138 -14.21 -5.90 -12.48
C GLU A 138 -15.50 -5.12 -12.81
N GLU A 139 -15.35 -3.95 -13.42
CA GLU A 139 -16.38 -3.35 -14.29
C GLU A 139 -15.90 -3.46 -15.74
#